data_AF-A0A1H1WPZ7-F1
#
_entry.id   AF-A0A1H1WPZ7-F1
#
_cell.length_a   1.000
_cell.length_b   1.000
_cell.length_c   1.000
_cell.angle_alpha   90.00
_cell.angle_beta   90.00
_cell.angle_gamma   90.00
#
_symmetry.space_group_name_H-M   'P 1'
#
loop_
_entity.id
_entity.type
_entity.pdbx_description
1 polymer ?
#
loop_
_entity_poly.entity_id
_entity_poly.type
_entity_poly.pdbx_seq_one_letter_code
_entity_poly.pdbx_strand_id
1 'polypeptide(L)'
;MEESEVTAPTIAAPESVPLQLSLRSSDVDRFTKLFYEPEALIVGKKAGIQLHVLRIDSGEFALAELYESLSDASITYALSRTNAAKYFADPRVSIVNKVKEKFRLPELKSGEGGEVLLYTFLESHLVAPKLLSKLELKTANDDYVKGADGIHLRQSNAELELIFGESKMHSDGKGKPGSSLQTAIADAFKSMATLRDGKFSTDKWLVENNLLKEAYDEQTVDALAAVLLPDALSSIKTRKSFGVFLGYEIDICEWPLIDLDHDEIESRIRTKARELVNDRIDYIRQQIITHGLGGYEFHFYMVPFLKQKTKEGVRGIKDVRFTLAKELSGKEPKPARKTPARKPAKNKDDA
;
A
#
# COMPACT_ATOMS: atom_id res chain seq x y z
N MET A 1 45.15 7.21 -50.00
CA MET A 1 43.75 7.36 -49.58
C MET A 1 43.62 6.55 -48.31
N GLU A 2 43.86 7.20 -47.17
CA GLU A 2 43.62 6.64 -45.85
C GLU A 2 42.13 6.82 -45.56
N GLU A 3 41.40 5.71 -45.42
CA GLU A 3 40.05 5.74 -44.85
C GLU A 3 40.22 5.65 -43.33
N SER A 4 39.97 6.77 -42.65
CA SER A 4 39.89 6.83 -41.19
C SER A 4 38.56 6.20 -40.75
N GLU A 5 38.65 5.01 -40.17
CA GLU A 5 37.55 4.34 -39.49
C GLU A 5 37.19 5.12 -38.22
N VAL A 6 36.10 5.90 -38.29
CA VAL A 6 35.55 6.62 -37.15
C VAL A 6 34.86 5.60 -36.25
N THR A 7 35.59 5.10 -35.25
CA THR A 7 35.02 4.31 -34.17
C THR A 7 33.99 5.15 -33.41
N ALA A 8 32.72 4.77 -33.53
CA ALA A 8 31.65 5.35 -32.72
C ALA A 8 31.96 5.16 -31.22
N PRO A 9 31.68 6.16 -30.37
CA PRO A 9 31.92 6.02 -28.94
C PRO A 9 31.03 4.90 -28.40
N THR A 10 31.66 3.89 -27.79
CA THR A 10 30.99 2.87 -26.99
C THR A 10 30.30 3.59 -25.83
N ILE A 11 28.99 3.82 -25.96
CA ILE A 11 28.16 4.34 -24.86
C ILE A 11 28.17 3.24 -23.79
N ALA A 12 28.86 3.51 -22.68
CA ALA A 12 28.86 2.63 -21.52
C ALA A 12 27.41 2.33 -21.11
N ALA A 13 27.13 1.06 -20.81
CA ALA A 13 25.84 0.70 -20.24
C ALA A 13 25.61 1.55 -18.98
N PRO A 14 24.42 2.14 -18.80
CA PRO A 14 24.14 2.92 -17.61
C PRO A 14 24.39 2.07 -16.36
N GLU A 15 25.21 2.58 -15.44
CA GLU A 15 25.44 1.94 -14.16
C GLU A 15 24.09 1.74 -13.46
N SER A 16 23.81 0.51 -13.04
CA SER A 16 22.60 0.16 -12.29
C SER A 16 22.52 1.00 -11.03
N VAL A 17 21.36 1.61 -10.73
CA VAL A 17 21.14 2.31 -9.46
C VAL A 17 20.85 1.25 -8.39
N PRO A 18 21.80 0.88 -7.52
CA PRO A 18 21.63 -0.28 -6.66
C PRO A 18 20.87 0.14 -5.40
N LEU A 19 19.54 0.31 -5.53
CA LEU A 19 18.68 0.49 -4.37
C LEU A 19 18.38 -0.86 -3.73
N GLN A 20 18.85 -1.05 -2.50
CA GLN A 20 18.48 -2.21 -1.69
C GLN A 20 17.07 -2.02 -1.10
N LEU A 21 16.44 -3.12 -0.68
CA LEU A 21 15.17 -3.05 0.05
C LEU A 21 15.33 -2.26 1.36
N SER A 22 14.29 -1.54 1.76
CA SER A 22 14.27 -0.88 3.06
C SER A 22 13.97 -1.86 4.19
N LEU A 23 13.16 -2.90 3.90
CA LEU A 23 12.88 -4.00 4.82
C LEU A 23 14.11 -4.89 4.99
N ARG A 24 14.30 -5.44 6.20
CA ARG A 24 15.32 -6.47 6.43
C ARG A 24 14.84 -7.79 5.83
N SER A 25 15.76 -8.64 5.39
CA SER A 25 15.43 -9.96 4.84
C SER A 25 14.58 -10.80 5.80
N SER A 26 14.83 -10.73 7.11
CA SER A 26 14.01 -11.40 8.13
C SER A 26 12.55 -10.93 8.15
N ASP A 27 12.32 -9.64 7.92
CA ASP A 27 10.98 -9.04 7.94
C ASP A 27 10.23 -9.40 6.64
N VAL A 28 10.96 -9.45 5.52
CA VAL A 28 10.45 -9.96 4.23
C VAL A 28 10.01 -11.42 4.35
N ASP A 29 10.88 -12.28 4.88
CA ASP A 29 10.61 -13.72 5.06
C ASP A 29 9.44 -13.95 6.02
N ARG A 30 9.38 -13.18 7.10
CA ARG A 30 8.29 -13.25 8.08
C ARG A 30 6.95 -12.90 7.43
N PHE A 31 6.89 -11.75 6.75
CA PHE A 31 5.66 -11.23 6.16
C PHE A 31 5.10 -12.16 5.08
N THR A 32 5.95 -12.64 4.17
CA THR A 32 5.53 -13.51 3.05
C THR A 32 4.94 -14.84 3.53
N LYS A 33 5.47 -15.41 4.62
CA LYS A 33 4.97 -16.66 5.23
C LYS A 33 3.60 -16.54 5.89
N LEU A 34 3.10 -15.33 6.16
CA LEU A 34 1.77 -15.11 6.73
C LEU A 34 0.63 -15.41 5.75
N PHE A 35 0.94 -15.56 4.46
CA PHE A 35 -0.02 -15.82 3.42
C PHE A 35 0.13 -17.24 2.87
N TYR A 36 -0.92 -17.75 2.23
CA TYR A 36 -0.76 -18.84 1.27
C TYR A 36 0.01 -18.33 0.04
N GLU A 37 0.54 -19.27 -0.77
CA GLU A 37 1.12 -18.93 -2.07
C GLU A 37 0.12 -18.07 -2.88
N PRO A 38 0.56 -16.92 -3.41
CA PRO A 38 -0.35 -15.99 -4.06
C PRO A 38 -0.88 -16.55 -5.36
N GLU A 39 -2.13 -16.22 -5.65
CA GLU A 39 -2.76 -16.60 -6.90
C GLU A 39 -2.68 -15.45 -7.90
N ALA A 40 -2.02 -15.69 -9.03
CA ALA A 40 -1.84 -14.71 -10.08
C ALA A 40 -3.03 -14.72 -11.05
N LEU A 41 -3.68 -13.57 -11.23
CA LEU A 41 -4.74 -13.37 -12.23
C LEU A 41 -4.35 -12.27 -13.22
N ILE A 42 -4.76 -12.41 -14.48
CA ILE A 42 -4.38 -11.49 -15.55
C ILE A 42 -5.57 -10.60 -15.92
N VAL A 43 -5.43 -9.30 -15.70
CA VAL A 43 -6.37 -8.30 -16.20
C VAL A 43 -6.02 -7.93 -17.64
N GLY A 44 -4.74 -7.77 -17.94
CA GLY A 44 -4.24 -7.52 -19.29
C GLY A 44 -2.71 -7.54 -19.34
N LYS A 45 -2.12 -7.23 -20.50
CA LYS A 45 -0.66 -7.30 -20.71
C LYS A 45 0.17 -6.44 -19.75
N LYS A 46 -0.42 -5.37 -19.21
CA LYS A 46 0.23 -4.43 -18.28
C LYS A 46 -0.45 -4.43 -16.90
N ALA A 47 -1.29 -5.41 -16.59
CA ALA A 47 -2.07 -5.40 -15.36
C ALA A 47 -2.24 -6.82 -14.83
N GLY A 48 -1.55 -7.12 -13.74
CA GLY A 48 -1.61 -8.38 -13.01
C GLY A 48 -2.18 -8.19 -11.61
N ILE A 49 -2.86 -9.21 -11.11
CA ILE A 49 -3.37 -9.30 -9.75
C ILE A 49 -2.63 -10.41 -9.03
N GLN A 50 -2.16 -10.12 -7.81
CA GLN A 50 -1.72 -11.10 -6.82
C GLN A 50 -2.78 -11.15 -5.72
N LEU A 51 -3.53 -12.25 -5.66
CA LEU A 51 -4.46 -12.52 -4.58
C LEU A 51 -3.72 -13.18 -3.43
N HIS A 52 -3.63 -12.48 -2.31
CA HIS A 52 -2.99 -12.95 -1.09
C HIS A 52 -4.05 -13.23 -0.03
N VAL A 53 -4.20 -14.49 0.36
CA VAL A 53 -5.07 -14.89 1.47
C VAL A 53 -4.20 -15.17 2.69
N LEU A 54 -4.49 -14.53 3.83
CA LEU A 54 -3.81 -14.82 5.08
C LEU A 54 -4.02 -16.28 5.48
N ARG A 55 -3.03 -16.87 6.15
CA ARG A 55 -3.17 -18.18 6.78
C ARG A 55 -4.37 -18.19 7.71
N ILE A 56 -5.12 -19.28 7.64
CA ILE A 56 -6.32 -19.51 8.42
C ILE A 56 -5.97 -20.46 9.56
N ASP A 57 -6.27 -20.06 10.79
CA ASP A 57 -6.18 -20.89 11.98
C ASP A 57 -7.54 -20.90 12.67
N SER A 58 -8.08 -22.10 12.90
CA SER A 58 -9.36 -22.30 13.59
C SER A 58 -10.51 -21.48 12.98
N GLY A 59 -10.50 -21.33 11.65
CA GLY A 59 -11.50 -20.58 10.88
C GLY A 59 -11.32 -19.06 10.88
N GLU A 60 -10.29 -18.53 11.53
CA GLU A 60 -9.95 -17.09 11.55
C GLU A 60 -8.64 -16.81 10.81
N PHE A 61 -8.47 -15.57 10.31
CA PHE A 61 -7.18 -15.14 9.77
C PHE A 61 -6.18 -14.87 10.90
N ALA A 62 -4.91 -15.25 10.69
CA ALA A 62 -3.77 -14.98 11.57
C ALA A 62 -3.41 -13.48 11.64
N LEU A 63 -4.33 -12.68 12.18
CA LEU A 63 -4.24 -11.22 12.22
C LEU A 63 -3.25 -10.70 13.25
N ALA A 64 -3.02 -11.44 14.35
CA ALA A 64 -2.07 -11.04 15.39
C ALA A 64 -0.65 -10.96 14.83
N GLU A 65 -0.24 -11.99 14.10
CA GLU A 65 1.05 -12.11 13.43
C GLU A 65 1.20 -11.07 12.32
N LEU A 66 0.10 -10.77 11.60
CA LEU A 66 0.07 -9.67 10.64
C LEU A 66 0.35 -8.34 11.34
N TYR A 67 -0.32 -8.04 12.45
CA TYR A 67 -0.13 -6.78 13.17
C TYR A 67 1.30 -6.61 13.70
N GLU A 68 1.88 -7.69 14.20
CA GLU A 68 3.27 -7.68 14.66
C GLU A 68 4.24 -7.42 13.48
N SER A 69 4.08 -8.18 12.38
CA SER A 69 4.91 -8.01 11.19
C SER A 69 4.81 -6.61 10.58
N LEU A 70 3.61 -6.01 10.58
CA LEU A 70 3.42 -4.64 10.09
C LEU A 70 3.93 -3.59 11.07
N SER A 71 3.93 -3.88 12.37
CA SER A 71 4.54 -3.00 13.37
C SER A 71 6.06 -2.93 13.19
N ASP A 72 6.69 -4.05 12.88
CA ASP A 72 8.12 -4.09 12.53
C ASP A 72 8.39 -3.30 11.23
N ALA A 73 7.61 -3.57 10.17
CA ALA A 73 7.72 -2.86 8.88
C ALA A 73 7.42 -1.35 8.99
N SER A 74 6.66 -0.93 10.01
CA SER A 74 6.31 0.48 10.23
C SER A 74 7.52 1.37 10.45
N ILE A 75 8.62 0.82 10.98
CA ILE A 75 9.85 1.56 11.27
C ILE A 75 10.46 2.07 9.98
N THR A 76 10.69 1.19 9.02
CA THR A 76 11.28 1.51 7.72
C THR A 76 10.27 2.17 6.79
N TYR A 77 8.97 2.01 7.03
CA TYR A 77 7.94 2.81 6.36
C TYR A 77 8.00 4.28 6.79
N ALA A 78 8.03 4.56 8.09
CA ALA A 78 7.89 5.91 8.67
C ALA A 78 9.17 6.76 8.65
N LEU A 79 10.33 6.13 8.44
CA LEU A 79 11.64 6.77 8.48
C LEU A 79 12.34 6.69 7.12
N SER A 80 13.05 7.78 6.80
CA SER A 80 14.02 7.78 5.69
C SER A 80 15.07 6.70 5.92
N ARG A 81 15.66 6.19 4.83
CA ARG A 81 16.69 5.14 4.89
C ARG A 81 17.87 5.54 5.76
N THR A 82 18.35 6.77 5.65
CA THR A 82 19.39 7.33 6.52
C THR A 82 19.03 7.21 8.00
N ASN A 83 17.77 7.52 8.37
CA ASN A 83 17.32 7.46 9.76
C ASN A 83 17.07 6.02 10.23
N ALA A 84 16.56 5.15 9.36
CA ALA A 84 16.41 3.73 9.65
C ALA A 84 17.78 3.06 9.85
N ALA A 85 18.78 3.36 9.01
CA ALA A 85 20.15 2.85 9.14
C ALA A 85 20.80 3.24 10.48
N LYS A 86 20.60 4.50 10.93
CA LYS A 86 21.06 4.93 12.26
C LYS A 86 20.43 4.13 13.39
N TYR A 87 19.14 3.80 13.27
CA TYR A 87 18.45 2.96 14.25
C TYR A 87 18.97 1.52 14.26
N PHE A 88 19.16 0.92 13.09
CA PHE A 88 19.70 -0.44 13.00
C PHE A 88 21.15 -0.54 13.49
N ALA A 89 21.93 0.53 13.38
CA ALA A 89 23.28 0.60 13.91
C ALA A 89 23.34 0.76 15.45
N ASP A 90 22.37 1.46 16.07
CA ASP A 90 22.27 1.57 17.53
C ASP A 90 20.81 1.42 18.03
N PRO A 91 20.39 0.19 18.37
CA PRO A 91 19.03 -0.10 18.84
C PRO A 91 18.66 0.57 20.17
N ARG A 92 19.62 1.15 20.91
CA ARG A 92 19.37 1.86 22.17
C ARG A 92 18.72 3.23 21.94
N VAL A 93 18.74 3.73 20.70
CA VAL A 93 18.00 4.93 20.31
C VAL A 93 16.50 4.59 20.28
N SER A 94 15.72 5.21 21.17
CA SER A 94 14.25 5.03 21.23
C SER A 94 13.55 5.64 20.00
N ILE A 95 13.69 5.01 18.82
CA ILE A 95 13.03 5.45 17.59
C ILE A 95 11.59 4.93 17.50
N VAL A 96 11.28 3.82 18.18
CA VAL A 96 9.95 3.19 18.13
C VAL A 96 8.87 4.17 18.58
N ASN A 97 9.10 4.90 19.67
CA ASN A 97 8.15 5.93 20.14
C ASN A 97 8.01 7.08 19.12
N LYS A 98 9.11 7.50 18.48
CA LYS A 98 9.08 8.54 17.43
C LYS A 98 8.31 8.07 16.18
N VAL A 99 8.44 6.81 15.81
CA VAL A 99 7.68 6.18 14.72
C VAL A 99 6.20 6.16 15.06
N LYS A 100 5.85 5.65 16.24
CA LYS A 100 4.48 5.63 16.79
C LYS A 100 3.83 7.01 16.83
N GLU A 101 4.59 8.04 17.19
CA GLU A 101 4.13 9.43 17.23
C GLU A 101 3.71 9.97 15.85
N LYS A 102 4.36 9.52 14.76
CA LYS A 102 4.03 9.94 13.38
C LYS A 102 2.66 9.43 12.92
N PHE A 103 2.22 8.28 13.41
CA PHE A 103 0.90 7.73 13.06
C PHE A 103 -0.24 8.51 13.72
N ARG A 104 -1.38 8.59 13.05
CA ARG A 104 -2.58 9.25 13.56
C ARG A 104 -3.23 8.44 14.69
N LEU A 105 -4.16 9.08 15.39
CA LEU A 105 -4.98 8.39 16.38
C LEU A 105 -5.85 7.33 15.69
N PRO A 106 -6.09 6.17 16.33
CA PRO A 106 -6.92 5.12 15.76
C PRO A 106 -8.36 5.57 15.53
N GLU A 107 -8.84 5.42 14.30
CA GLU A 107 -10.22 5.65 13.89
C GLU A 107 -10.68 4.51 12.98
N LEU A 108 -11.98 4.21 12.96
CA LEU A 108 -12.53 3.17 12.07
C LEU A 108 -12.26 3.42 10.57
N LYS A 109 -11.91 4.66 10.21
CA LYS A 109 -11.59 5.10 8.84
C LYS A 109 -10.09 5.30 8.60
N SER A 110 -9.24 4.89 9.55
CA SER A 110 -7.78 5.02 9.41
C SER A 110 -7.30 4.22 8.19
N GLY A 111 -6.60 4.90 7.28
CA GLY A 111 -6.03 4.32 6.07
C GLY A 111 -4.56 3.91 6.21
N GLU A 112 -3.85 4.42 7.23
CA GLU A 112 -2.38 4.28 7.35
C GLU A 112 -1.92 2.82 7.44
N GLY A 113 -2.75 1.93 7.99
CA GLY A 113 -2.46 0.50 7.98
C GLY A 113 -2.45 -0.13 6.59
N GLY A 114 -3.34 0.33 5.69
CA GLY A 114 -3.34 -0.07 4.28
C GLY A 114 -2.10 0.45 3.55
N GLU A 115 -1.63 1.64 3.90
CA GLU A 115 -0.40 2.23 3.34
C GLU A 115 0.83 1.37 3.73
N VAL A 116 0.94 0.94 4.99
CA VAL A 116 2.01 0.04 5.47
C VAL A 116 1.93 -1.34 4.81
N LEU A 117 0.72 -1.90 4.64
CA LEU A 117 0.52 -3.16 3.92
C LEU A 117 1.02 -3.08 2.48
N LEU A 118 0.63 -2.04 1.75
CA LEU A 118 1.08 -1.84 0.38
C LEU A 118 2.61 -1.70 0.30
N TYR A 119 3.19 -0.86 1.15
CA TYR A 119 4.64 -0.72 1.26
C TYR A 119 5.32 -2.08 1.46
N THR A 120 4.79 -2.89 2.37
CA THR A 120 5.35 -4.20 2.71
C THR A 120 5.25 -5.17 1.53
N PHE A 121 4.13 -5.19 0.80
CA PHE A 121 3.99 -5.99 -0.43
C PHE A 121 4.94 -5.56 -1.55
N LEU A 122 5.09 -4.26 -1.78
CA LEU A 122 6.00 -3.75 -2.82
C LEU A 122 7.46 -4.10 -2.52
N GLU A 123 7.90 -3.97 -1.27
CA GLU A 123 9.26 -4.33 -0.87
C GLU A 123 9.48 -5.85 -0.85
N SER A 124 8.56 -6.63 -0.28
CA SER A 124 8.74 -8.07 -0.07
C SER A 124 8.42 -8.95 -1.27
N HIS A 125 7.38 -8.61 -2.05
CA HIS A 125 6.91 -9.42 -3.17
C HIS A 125 7.35 -8.85 -4.52
N LEU A 126 7.22 -7.54 -4.74
CA LEU A 126 7.65 -6.93 -6.02
C LEU A 126 9.15 -6.69 -6.08
N VAL A 127 9.84 -6.77 -4.94
CA VAL A 127 11.25 -6.38 -4.77
C VAL A 127 11.46 -4.97 -5.30
N ALA A 128 10.53 -4.08 -4.95
CA ALA A 128 10.52 -2.67 -5.34
C ALA A 128 10.89 -1.82 -4.11
N PRO A 129 12.17 -1.45 -3.97
CA PRO A 129 12.64 -0.58 -2.90
C PRO A 129 11.82 0.72 -2.78
N LYS A 130 11.44 1.09 -1.56
CA LYS A 130 10.81 2.38 -1.28
C LYS A 130 11.80 3.52 -1.57
N LEU A 131 11.32 4.50 -2.32
CA LEU A 131 11.94 5.82 -2.44
C LEU A 131 11.49 6.74 -1.31
N LEU A 132 10.17 6.90 -1.17
CA LEU A 132 9.54 7.80 -0.19
C LEU A 132 8.22 7.21 0.28
N SER A 133 7.86 7.44 1.54
CA SER A 133 6.51 7.21 2.05
C SER A 133 5.79 8.51 2.34
N LYS A 134 4.46 8.48 2.24
CA LYS A 134 3.62 9.62 2.63
C LYS A 134 3.80 10.01 4.10
N LEU A 135 4.11 9.04 4.98
CA LEU A 135 4.30 9.28 6.40
C LEU A 135 5.60 10.03 6.71
N GLU A 136 6.66 9.83 5.92
CA GLU A 136 7.89 10.65 6.01
C GLU A 136 7.61 12.12 5.68
N LEU A 137 6.77 12.35 4.67
CA LEU A 137 6.52 13.67 4.10
C LEU A 137 5.57 14.51 4.96
N LYS A 138 4.64 13.90 5.69
CA LYS A 138 3.73 14.57 6.64
C LYS A 138 4.46 15.36 7.75
N THR A 139 5.76 15.13 7.98
CA THR A 139 6.56 15.87 8.96
C THR A 139 7.31 17.08 8.40
N ALA A 140 7.40 17.24 7.07
CA ALA A 140 7.81 18.50 6.45
C ALA A 140 6.60 19.45 6.47
N ASN A 141 6.81 20.69 6.88
CA ASN A 141 5.77 21.63 7.32
C ASN A 141 4.90 22.22 6.19
N ASP A 142 4.68 21.45 5.13
CA ASP A 142 4.23 21.97 3.86
C ASP A 142 3.28 20.94 3.19
N ASP A 143 2.15 21.45 2.72
CA ASP A 143 0.96 20.83 2.09
C ASP A 143 1.18 20.09 0.72
N TYR A 144 2.36 19.54 0.42
CA TYR A 144 2.86 19.40 -0.99
C TYR A 144 2.82 17.99 -1.59
N VAL A 145 2.45 16.93 -0.87
CA VAL A 145 2.20 15.60 -1.48
C VAL A 145 0.74 15.20 -1.32
N LYS A 146 -0.05 15.66 -2.28
CA LYS A 146 -1.44 15.24 -2.45
C LYS A 146 -1.47 14.19 -3.55
N GLY A 147 -1.36 12.91 -3.20
CA GLY A 147 -1.90 11.87 -4.09
C GLY A 147 -1.48 10.42 -3.90
N ALA A 148 -0.22 10.11 -3.59
CA ALA A 148 0.26 8.71 -3.47
C ALA A 148 0.58 8.34 -2.01
N ASP A 149 0.37 7.07 -1.66
CA ASP A 149 0.66 6.52 -0.32
C ASP A 149 2.16 6.21 -0.13
N GLY A 150 2.86 5.96 -1.23
CA GLY A 150 4.30 5.79 -1.28
C GLY A 150 4.80 5.80 -2.72
N ILE A 151 6.10 5.94 -2.89
CA ILE A 151 6.78 5.88 -4.18
C ILE A 151 7.90 4.87 -4.06
N HIS A 152 7.94 3.93 -4.99
CA HIS A 152 8.94 2.86 -5.04
C HIS A 152 9.66 2.89 -6.38
N LEU A 153 10.90 2.42 -6.39
CA LEU A 153 11.68 2.24 -7.60
C LEU A 153 12.01 0.77 -7.77
N ARG A 154 11.73 0.23 -8.95
CA ARG A 154 12.16 -1.10 -9.34
C ARG A 154 13.06 -1.00 -10.56
N GLN A 155 14.25 -1.58 -10.50
CA GLN A 155 15.11 -1.76 -11.66
C GLN A 155 14.84 -3.13 -12.27
N SER A 156 14.52 -3.16 -13.56
CA SER A 156 14.38 -4.39 -14.33
C SER A 156 15.15 -4.25 -15.64
N ASN A 157 16.26 -4.97 -15.75
CA ASN A 157 17.20 -4.86 -16.87
C ASN A 157 17.70 -3.40 -17.05
N ALA A 158 17.48 -2.82 -18.23
CA ALA A 158 17.82 -1.44 -18.61
C ALA A 158 16.64 -0.46 -18.46
N GLU A 159 15.52 -0.88 -17.84
CA GLU A 159 14.38 -0.01 -17.57
C GLU A 159 14.24 0.24 -16.06
N LEU A 160 13.91 1.48 -15.71
CA LEU A 160 13.57 1.89 -14.35
C LEU A 160 12.06 2.12 -14.26
N GLU A 161 11.45 1.56 -13.24
CA GLU A 161 10.02 1.66 -13.01
C GLU A 161 9.75 2.43 -11.72
N LEU A 162 9.09 3.58 -11.87
CA LEU A 162 8.60 4.40 -10.78
C LEU A 162 7.16 4.00 -10.45
N ILE A 163 6.97 3.38 -9.30
CA ILE A 163 5.71 2.81 -8.86
C ILE A 163 5.05 3.76 -7.86
N PHE A 164 3.86 4.24 -8.20
CA PHE A 164 3.03 5.07 -7.33
C PHE A 164 2.05 4.20 -6.55
N GLY A 165 2.13 4.25 -5.22
CA GLY A 165 1.31 3.45 -4.33
C GLY A 165 -0.07 4.04 -4.08
N GLU A 166 -1.11 3.21 -4.15
CA GLU A 166 -2.49 3.53 -3.74
C GLU A 166 -3.08 2.37 -2.93
N SER A 167 -3.57 2.67 -1.72
CA SER A 167 -4.14 1.67 -0.82
C SER A 167 -5.60 1.98 -0.46
N LYS A 168 -6.48 0.99 -0.61
CA LYS A 168 -7.90 1.09 -0.23
C LYS A 168 -8.33 -0.13 0.57
N MET A 169 -8.95 0.11 1.72
CA MET A 169 -9.56 -0.92 2.56
C MET A 169 -11.03 -0.57 2.78
N HIS A 170 -11.96 -1.32 2.20
CA HIS A 170 -13.40 -1.03 2.28
C HIS A 170 -14.17 -2.18 2.92
N SER A 171 -15.13 -1.81 3.77
CA SER A 171 -16.19 -2.72 4.20
C SER A 171 -17.31 -2.73 3.19
N ASP A 172 -18.18 -3.73 3.26
CA ASP A 172 -19.41 -3.75 2.51
C ASP A 172 -20.29 -2.54 2.84
N GLY A 173 -20.97 -2.04 1.81
CA GLY A 173 -22.01 -1.02 1.95
C GLY A 173 -23.21 -1.57 2.72
N LYS A 174 -23.93 -0.68 3.43
CA LYS A 174 -25.16 -1.05 4.13
C LYS A 174 -26.16 -1.66 3.13
N GLY A 175 -26.64 -2.87 3.41
CA GLY A 175 -27.57 -3.59 2.55
C GLY A 175 -26.98 -4.08 1.22
N LYS A 176 -25.65 -4.08 1.06
CA LYS A 176 -24.96 -4.53 -0.16
C LYS A 176 -23.78 -5.47 0.17
N PRO A 177 -24.04 -6.72 0.60
CA PRO A 177 -22.99 -7.71 0.84
C PRO A 177 -22.14 -7.93 -0.42
N GLY A 178 -20.82 -8.08 -0.28
CA GLY A 178 -19.88 -8.27 -1.38
C GLY A 178 -19.59 -7.02 -2.23
N SER A 179 -19.96 -5.83 -1.75
CA SER A 179 -19.71 -4.55 -2.45
C SER A 179 -18.37 -3.89 -2.10
N SER A 180 -17.71 -4.36 -1.05
CA SER A 180 -16.43 -3.85 -0.56
C SER A 180 -15.35 -3.77 -1.65
N LEU A 181 -15.11 -4.87 -2.37
CA LEU A 181 -14.06 -4.92 -3.41
C LEU A 181 -14.35 -3.95 -4.57
N GLN A 182 -15.59 -3.91 -5.05
CA GLN A 182 -15.97 -2.98 -6.12
C GLN A 182 -15.79 -1.52 -5.70
N THR A 183 -16.13 -1.20 -4.45
CA THR A 183 -15.96 0.14 -3.88
C THR A 183 -14.48 0.50 -3.76
N ALA A 184 -13.66 -0.43 -3.25
CA ALA A 184 -12.21 -0.25 -3.15
C ALA A 184 -11.56 -0.01 -4.53
N ILE A 185 -11.96 -0.78 -5.54
CA ILE A 185 -11.51 -0.58 -6.92
C ILE A 185 -11.88 0.83 -7.41
N ALA A 186 -13.16 1.21 -7.32
CA ALA A 186 -13.64 2.52 -7.79
C ALA A 186 -12.89 3.69 -7.13
N ASP A 187 -12.73 3.63 -5.81
CA ASP A 187 -12.04 4.69 -5.05
C ASP A 187 -10.54 4.73 -5.36
N ALA A 188 -9.88 3.59 -5.56
CA ALA A 188 -8.47 3.54 -5.98
C ALA A 188 -8.28 4.19 -7.37
N PHE A 189 -9.11 3.83 -8.35
CA PHE A 189 -9.03 4.41 -9.70
C PHE A 189 -9.29 5.91 -9.73
N LYS A 190 -10.23 6.40 -8.92
CA LYS A 190 -10.45 7.83 -8.74
C LYS A 190 -9.23 8.55 -8.16
N SER A 191 -8.59 7.98 -7.13
CA SER A 191 -7.36 8.53 -6.54
C SER A 191 -6.21 8.56 -7.56
N MET A 192 -5.97 7.44 -8.26
CA MET A 192 -4.91 7.35 -9.28
C MET A 192 -5.14 8.31 -10.46
N ALA A 193 -6.40 8.49 -10.91
CA ALA A 193 -6.73 9.47 -11.94
C ALA A 193 -6.41 10.90 -11.48
N THR A 194 -6.74 11.24 -10.23
CA THR A 194 -6.40 12.53 -9.63
C THR A 194 -4.89 12.75 -9.59
N LEU A 195 -4.13 11.73 -9.20
CA LEU A 195 -2.66 11.77 -9.19
C LEU A 195 -2.09 12.04 -10.59
N ARG A 196 -2.59 11.32 -11.60
CA ARG A 196 -2.19 11.52 -13.00
C ARG A 196 -2.53 12.92 -13.49
N ASP A 197 -3.72 13.42 -13.20
CA ASP A 197 -4.19 14.74 -13.66
C ASP A 197 -3.41 15.88 -13.01
N GLY A 198 -2.92 15.67 -11.78
CA GLY A 198 -1.88 16.50 -11.15
C GLY A 198 -0.51 16.41 -11.82
N LYS A 199 -0.40 15.77 -12.99
CA LYS A 199 0.80 15.51 -13.80
C LYS A 199 1.90 14.71 -13.13
N PHE A 200 1.60 13.95 -12.07
CA PHE A 200 2.63 13.45 -11.17
C PHE A 200 3.55 14.62 -10.81
N SER A 201 3.05 15.60 -10.05
CA SER A 201 3.79 16.78 -9.56
C SER A 201 5.04 16.43 -8.72
N THR A 202 5.52 15.20 -8.83
CA THR A 202 6.56 14.49 -8.14
C THR A 202 7.87 14.43 -8.93
N ASP A 203 7.92 14.36 -10.26
CA ASP A 203 9.20 14.16 -10.99
C ASP A 203 10.18 15.32 -10.77
N LYS A 204 9.69 16.54 -11.00
CA LYS A 204 10.44 17.78 -10.76
C LYS A 204 10.67 18.02 -9.26
N TRP A 205 9.70 17.64 -8.43
CA TRP A 205 9.71 17.85 -6.98
C TRP A 205 10.64 16.90 -6.20
N LEU A 206 10.73 15.62 -6.61
CA LEU A 206 11.60 14.59 -6.01
C LEU A 206 13.05 15.07 -6.04
N VAL A 207 13.42 15.71 -7.15
CA VAL A 207 14.78 16.16 -7.41
C VAL A 207 15.02 17.59 -6.87
N GLU A 208 14.06 18.50 -7.02
CA GLU A 208 14.23 19.91 -6.60
C GLU A 208 14.22 20.13 -5.08
N ASN A 209 13.58 19.28 -4.28
CA ASN A 209 13.43 19.51 -2.84
C ASN A 209 14.54 18.91 -1.97
N ASN A 210 15.63 18.42 -2.55
CA ASN A 210 16.70 17.72 -1.81
C ASN A 210 16.21 16.56 -0.92
N LEU A 211 14.98 16.06 -1.09
CA LEU A 211 14.42 14.97 -0.29
C LEU A 211 15.20 13.66 -0.48
N LEU A 212 15.73 13.48 -1.69
CA LEU A 212 16.65 12.38 -1.99
C LEU A 212 17.96 12.54 -1.21
N LYS A 213 18.49 13.76 -1.01
CA LYS A 213 19.72 14.02 -0.24
C LYS A 213 19.58 13.75 1.26
N GLU A 214 18.36 13.82 1.79
CA GLU A 214 18.08 13.43 3.18
C GLU A 214 17.96 11.90 3.34
N ALA A 215 17.62 11.20 2.26
CA ALA A 215 17.35 9.77 2.26
C ALA A 215 18.50 8.91 1.71
N TYR A 216 19.40 9.47 0.91
CA TYR A 216 20.44 8.76 0.16
C TYR A 216 21.76 9.53 0.12
N ASP A 217 22.85 8.81 -0.18
CA ASP A 217 24.14 9.41 -0.50
C ASP A 217 24.11 10.18 -1.83
N GLU A 218 25.07 11.09 -2.00
CA GLU A 218 25.11 12.02 -3.14
C GLU A 218 25.17 11.30 -4.51
N GLN A 219 25.85 10.15 -4.61
CA GLN A 219 25.94 9.37 -5.85
C GLN A 219 24.58 8.76 -6.23
N THR A 220 23.88 8.19 -5.26
CA THR A 220 22.53 7.66 -5.48
C THR A 220 21.53 8.76 -5.82
N VAL A 221 21.66 9.95 -5.21
CA VAL A 221 20.83 11.11 -5.54
C VAL A 221 21.04 11.55 -6.97
N ASP A 222 22.29 11.67 -7.43
CA ASP A 222 22.60 12.09 -8.79
C ASP A 222 22.10 11.07 -9.82
N ALA A 223 22.24 9.77 -9.52
CA ALA A 223 21.70 8.70 -10.36
C ALA A 223 20.17 8.73 -10.45
N LEU A 224 19.48 8.98 -9.32
CA LEU A 224 18.02 9.14 -9.30
C LEU A 224 17.60 10.43 -10.02
N ALA A 225 18.33 11.53 -9.84
CA ALA A 225 18.06 12.80 -10.49
C ALA A 225 18.14 12.70 -12.02
N ALA A 226 19.18 12.04 -12.53
CA ALA A 226 19.40 11.81 -13.97
C ALA A 226 18.32 10.92 -14.63
N VAL A 227 17.62 10.11 -13.84
CA VAL A 227 16.54 9.22 -14.29
C VAL A 227 15.16 9.87 -14.18
N LEU A 228 14.95 10.65 -13.11
CA LEU A 228 13.66 11.25 -12.77
C LEU A 228 13.44 12.59 -13.47
N LEU A 229 14.51 13.35 -13.77
CA LEU A 229 14.46 14.50 -14.65
C LEU A 229 14.81 14.05 -16.06
N PRO A 230 13.85 13.99 -16.99
CA PRO A 230 14.14 13.62 -18.36
C PRO A 230 14.90 14.75 -19.05
N ASP A 231 16.22 14.74 -18.95
CA ASP A 231 17.06 15.34 -19.98
C ASP A 231 17.19 14.34 -21.12
N ALA A 232 17.08 14.83 -22.35
CA ALA A 232 17.09 14.04 -23.59
C ALA A 232 18.40 13.24 -23.85
N LEU A 233 19.29 13.16 -22.86
CA LEU A 233 20.62 12.58 -22.91
C LEU A 233 20.78 11.32 -22.02
N SER A 234 19.80 10.97 -21.17
CA SER A 234 19.88 9.71 -20.41
C SER A 234 19.46 8.51 -21.27
N SER A 235 20.27 7.45 -21.26
CA SER A 235 20.02 6.21 -22.03
C SER A 235 19.06 5.25 -21.31
N ILE A 236 18.73 5.51 -20.04
CA ILE A 236 17.87 4.66 -19.23
C ILE A 236 16.41 5.02 -19.48
N LYS A 237 15.62 4.02 -19.84
CA LYS A 237 14.19 4.21 -20.08
C LYS A 237 13.41 4.13 -18.78
N THR A 238 12.77 5.23 -18.41
CA THR A 238 11.91 5.30 -17.23
C THR A 238 10.45 5.04 -17.60
N ARG A 239 9.75 4.24 -16.77
CA ARG A 239 8.30 4.01 -16.85
C ARG A 239 7.64 4.33 -15.54
N LYS A 240 6.37 4.74 -15.62
CA LYS A 240 5.51 4.95 -14.46
C LYS A 240 4.48 3.83 -14.38
N SER A 241 4.20 3.38 -13.17
CA SER A 241 3.21 2.34 -12.88
C SER A 241 2.52 2.58 -11.55
N PHE A 242 1.53 1.75 -11.24
CA PHE A 242 0.78 1.81 -9.99
C PHE A 242 0.92 0.52 -9.20
N GLY A 243 1.27 0.65 -7.92
CA GLY A 243 1.14 -0.42 -6.93
C GLY A 243 -0.15 -0.22 -6.18
N VAL A 244 -1.09 -1.17 -6.26
CA VAL A 244 -2.46 -0.97 -5.76
C VAL A 244 -2.83 -2.04 -4.76
N PHE A 245 -3.04 -1.66 -3.50
CA PHE A 245 -3.51 -2.57 -2.45
C PHE A 245 -5.01 -2.42 -2.23
N LEU A 246 -5.74 -3.54 -2.29
CA LEU A 246 -7.19 -3.59 -2.13
C LEU A 246 -7.57 -4.59 -1.03
N GLY A 247 -7.93 -4.07 0.14
CA GLY A 247 -8.54 -4.82 1.24
C GLY A 247 -10.07 -4.83 1.13
N TYR A 248 -10.68 -6.00 1.15
CA TYR A 248 -12.13 -6.19 1.00
C TYR A 248 -12.68 -7.26 1.94
N GLU A 249 -14.01 -7.37 2.07
CA GLU A 249 -14.64 -8.30 3.00
C GLU A 249 -15.10 -9.60 2.32
N ILE A 250 -14.93 -10.71 3.04
CA ILE A 250 -15.67 -11.95 2.83
C ILE A 250 -16.64 -12.09 4.01
N ASP A 251 -17.94 -12.01 3.72
CA ASP A 251 -18.98 -12.16 4.74
C ASP A 251 -19.27 -13.63 5.01
N ILE A 252 -18.91 -14.07 6.21
CA ILE A 252 -19.12 -15.44 6.70
C ILE A 252 -20.19 -15.51 7.81
N CYS A 253 -20.92 -14.40 8.05
CA CYS A 253 -21.87 -14.30 9.17
C CYS A 253 -23.02 -15.33 9.15
N GLU A 254 -23.34 -15.86 7.96
CA GLU A 254 -24.40 -16.84 7.74
C GLU A 254 -23.84 -18.21 7.28
N TRP A 255 -22.53 -18.44 7.39
CA TRP A 255 -21.94 -19.72 7.05
C TRP A 255 -22.21 -20.75 8.15
N PRO A 256 -22.52 -22.02 7.81
CA PRO A 256 -22.78 -23.08 8.78
C PRO A 256 -21.46 -23.63 9.35
N LEU A 257 -20.66 -22.80 10.04
CA LEU A 257 -19.31 -23.16 10.48
C LEU A 257 -19.26 -24.39 11.40
N ILE A 258 -20.34 -24.67 12.15
CA ILE A 258 -20.44 -25.85 13.03
C ILE A 258 -20.51 -27.18 12.26
N ASP A 259 -20.98 -27.12 11.00
CA ASP A 259 -21.17 -28.28 10.15
C ASP A 259 -20.00 -28.49 9.17
N LEU A 260 -18.92 -27.71 9.33
CA LEU A 260 -17.74 -27.73 8.46
C LEU A 260 -16.49 -28.08 9.26
N ASP A 261 -15.60 -28.88 8.68
CA ASP A 261 -14.27 -29.08 9.24
C ASP A 261 -13.30 -27.93 8.88
N HIS A 262 -12.09 -27.99 9.41
CA HIS A 262 -11.09 -26.93 9.22
C HIS A 262 -10.67 -26.77 7.75
N ASP A 263 -10.51 -27.87 7.02
CA ASP A 263 -10.06 -27.87 5.62
C ASP A 263 -11.18 -27.36 4.70
N GLU A 264 -12.43 -27.71 5.00
CA GLU A 264 -13.62 -27.21 4.31
C GLU A 264 -13.77 -25.69 4.49
N ILE A 265 -13.58 -25.18 5.71
CA ILE A 265 -13.61 -23.72 5.98
C ILE A 265 -12.49 -23.03 5.20
N GLU A 266 -11.25 -23.53 5.27
CA GLU A 266 -10.12 -22.97 4.55
C GLU A 266 -10.39 -22.91 3.03
N SER A 267 -10.76 -24.05 2.45
CA SER A 267 -11.03 -24.19 1.02
C SER A 267 -12.15 -23.25 0.57
N ARG A 268 -13.21 -23.12 1.38
CA ARG A 268 -14.35 -22.26 1.07
C ARG A 268 -13.99 -20.77 1.13
N ILE A 269 -13.20 -20.33 2.13
CA ILE A 269 -12.73 -18.94 2.21
C ILE A 269 -11.86 -18.61 0.99
N ARG A 270 -10.89 -19.47 0.66
CA ARG A 270 -9.96 -19.24 -0.47
C ARG A 270 -10.68 -19.25 -1.81
N THR A 271 -11.62 -20.20 -2.00
CA THR A 271 -12.47 -20.23 -3.19
C THR A 271 -13.32 -18.97 -3.30
N LYS A 272 -13.91 -18.51 -2.20
CA LYS A 272 -14.72 -17.30 -2.21
C LYS A 272 -13.90 -16.05 -2.51
N ALA A 273 -12.68 -15.96 -1.98
CA ALA A 273 -11.74 -14.89 -2.28
C ALA A 273 -11.46 -14.82 -3.78
N ARG A 274 -11.14 -15.96 -4.40
CA ARG A 274 -10.88 -16.09 -5.84
C ARG A 274 -12.07 -15.69 -6.69
N GLU A 275 -13.27 -16.18 -6.37
CA GLU A 275 -14.52 -15.84 -7.08
C GLU A 275 -14.75 -14.33 -7.11
N LEU A 276 -14.68 -13.68 -5.93
CA LEU A 276 -14.92 -12.24 -5.82
C LEU A 276 -13.95 -11.42 -6.67
N VAL A 277 -12.69 -11.86 -6.78
CA VAL A 277 -11.68 -11.20 -7.62
C VAL A 277 -11.96 -11.44 -9.10
N ASN A 278 -12.22 -12.70 -9.50
CA ASN A 278 -12.54 -13.06 -10.88
C ASN A 278 -13.74 -12.26 -11.42
N ASP A 279 -14.79 -12.13 -10.61
CA ASP A 279 -16.00 -11.37 -10.94
C ASP A 279 -15.78 -9.85 -11.07
N ARG A 280 -14.56 -9.35 -10.79
CA ARG A 280 -14.21 -7.92 -10.89
C ARG A 280 -13.15 -7.63 -11.95
N ILE A 281 -12.61 -8.64 -12.64
CA ILE A 281 -11.59 -8.42 -13.67
C ILE A 281 -12.09 -7.49 -14.78
N ASP A 282 -13.29 -7.72 -15.33
CA ASP A 282 -13.84 -6.85 -16.38
C ASP A 282 -14.17 -5.45 -15.87
N TYR A 283 -14.59 -5.33 -14.61
CA TYR A 283 -14.78 -4.02 -13.99
C TYR A 283 -13.46 -3.25 -13.88
N ILE A 284 -12.37 -3.89 -13.49
CA ILE A 284 -11.02 -3.27 -13.46
C ILE A 284 -10.62 -2.82 -14.86
N ARG A 285 -10.83 -3.65 -15.90
CA ARG A 285 -10.57 -3.26 -17.30
C ARG A 285 -11.34 -2.00 -17.68
N GLN A 286 -12.62 -1.95 -17.34
CA GLN A 286 -13.47 -0.78 -17.58
C GLN A 286 -12.93 0.45 -16.84
N GLN A 287 -12.55 0.32 -15.55
CA GLN A 287 -11.99 1.44 -14.78
C GLN A 287 -10.68 1.96 -15.39
N ILE A 288 -9.79 1.09 -15.88
CA ILE A 288 -8.56 1.49 -16.58
C ILE A 288 -8.90 2.35 -17.81
N ILE A 289 -9.89 1.94 -18.61
CA ILE A 289 -10.31 2.65 -19.82
C ILE A 289 -10.98 3.97 -19.46
N THR A 290 -11.99 3.93 -18.58
CA THR A 290 -12.79 5.10 -18.17
C THR A 290 -11.93 6.19 -17.57
N HIS A 291 -10.95 5.83 -16.74
CA HIS A 291 -10.03 6.79 -16.14
C HIS A 291 -8.85 7.14 -17.04
N GLY A 292 -8.74 6.60 -18.26
CA GLY A 292 -7.65 6.91 -19.20
C GLY A 292 -6.27 6.48 -18.70
N LEU A 293 -6.19 5.37 -17.95
CA LEU A 293 -4.95 4.87 -17.35
C LEU A 293 -4.31 3.70 -18.14
N GLY A 294 -4.81 3.39 -19.35
CA GLY A 294 -4.29 2.26 -20.16
C GLY A 294 -2.83 2.38 -20.61
N GLY A 295 -2.20 3.55 -20.44
CA GLY A 295 -0.77 3.75 -20.68
C GLY A 295 0.12 3.08 -19.62
N TYR A 296 -0.38 2.93 -18.39
CA TYR A 296 0.38 2.52 -17.21
C TYR A 296 0.35 1.02 -16.98
N GLU A 297 1.34 0.55 -16.21
CA GLU A 297 1.36 -0.80 -15.64
C GLU A 297 0.74 -0.81 -14.24
N PHE A 298 0.14 -1.93 -13.84
CA PHE A 298 -0.53 -2.11 -12.56
C PHE A 298 -0.11 -3.41 -11.88
N HIS A 299 0.31 -3.27 -10.62
CA HIS A 299 0.59 -4.35 -9.69
C HIS A 299 -0.49 -4.35 -8.60
N PHE A 300 -1.54 -5.14 -8.79
CA PHE A 300 -2.64 -5.23 -7.81
C PHE A 300 -2.34 -6.28 -6.75
N TYR A 301 -2.51 -5.92 -5.49
CA TYR A 301 -2.50 -6.81 -4.33
C TYR A 301 -3.90 -6.85 -3.73
N MET A 302 -4.56 -8.00 -3.81
CA MET A 302 -5.91 -8.19 -3.30
C MET A 302 -5.87 -9.05 -2.04
N VAL A 303 -6.40 -8.54 -0.93
CA VAL A 303 -6.39 -9.22 0.36
C VAL A 303 -7.80 -9.23 0.96
N PRO A 304 -8.43 -10.41 1.13
CA PRO A 304 -9.69 -10.51 1.83
C PRO A 304 -9.51 -10.39 3.34
N PHE A 305 -10.52 -9.86 4.01
CA PHE A 305 -10.69 -9.84 5.47
C PHE A 305 -12.05 -10.44 5.82
N LEU A 306 -12.12 -11.25 6.87
CA LEU A 306 -13.38 -11.86 7.27
C LEU A 306 -14.30 -10.82 7.93
N LYS A 307 -15.59 -10.91 7.59
CA LYS A 307 -16.66 -10.28 8.35
C LYS A 307 -17.50 -11.38 9.00
N GLN A 308 -17.56 -11.35 10.33
CA GLN A 308 -18.11 -12.44 11.13
C GLN A 308 -18.82 -11.96 12.39
N LYS A 309 -19.73 -12.79 12.91
CA LYS A 309 -20.41 -12.58 14.19
C LYS A 309 -19.52 -13.03 15.34
N THR A 310 -19.34 -12.17 16.34
CA THR A 310 -18.69 -12.47 17.62
C THR A 310 -19.66 -12.19 18.77
N LYS A 311 -19.23 -12.51 20.00
CA LYS A 311 -20.01 -12.18 21.21
C LYS A 311 -20.24 -10.67 21.35
N GLU A 312 -19.35 -9.82 20.85
CA GLU A 312 -19.46 -8.36 20.93
C GLU A 312 -20.24 -7.74 19.76
N GLY A 313 -20.68 -8.53 18.78
CA GLY A 313 -21.38 -8.07 17.58
C GLY A 313 -20.69 -8.51 16.29
N VAL A 314 -20.96 -7.81 15.19
CA VAL A 314 -20.32 -8.12 13.89
C VAL A 314 -18.98 -7.39 13.81
N ARG A 315 -17.89 -8.14 13.62
CA ARG A 315 -16.56 -7.61 13.35
C ARG A 315 -16.21 -7.81 11.87
N GLY A 316 -15.50 -6.86 11.28
CA GLY A 316 -15.07 -6.90 9.89
C GLY A 316 -13.83 -6.05 9.64
N ILE A 317 -13.61 -5.64 8.40
CA ILE A 317 -12.39 -4.91 8.01
C ILE A 317 -12.26 -3.55 8.72
N LYS A 318 -13.38 -2.97 9.19
CA LYS A 318 -13.36 -1.73 9.99
C LYS A 318 -12.63 -1.91 11.32
N ASP A 319 -12.85 -3.05 11.96
CA ASP A 319 -12.19 -3.41 13.21
C ASP A 319 -10.72 -3.71 12.96
N VAL A 320 -10.39 -4.39 11.86
CA VAL A 320 -9.01 -4.60 11.42
C VAL A 320 -8.27 -3.27 11.22
N ARG A 321 -8.87 -2.30 10.52
CA ARG A 321 -8.28 -0.96 10.33
C ARG A 321 -8.04 -0.24 11.67
N PHE A 322 -8.98 -0.38 12.59
CA PHE A 322 -8.87 0.24 13.91
C PHE A 322 -7.75 -0.38 14.74
N THR A 323 -7.71 -1.71 14.84
CA THR A 323 -6.67 -2.42 15.57
C THR A 323 -5.31 -2.16 14.97
N LEU A 324 -5.18 -2.23 13.64
CA LEU A 324 -3.92 -1.92 12.97
C LEU A 324 -3.45 -0.48 13.25
N ALA A 325 -4.35 0.50 13.23
CA ALA A 325 -3.99 1.87 13.61
C ALA A 325 -3.59 1.99 15.09
N LYS A 326 -4.21 1.20 15.99
CA LYS A 326 -3.86 1.13 17.41
C LYS A 326 -2.45 0.57 17.59
N GLU A 327 -2.14 -0.56 16.96
CA GLU A 327 -0.81 -1.19 17.06
C GLU A 327 0.29 -0.30 16.49
N LEU A 328 0.07 0.29 15.30
CA LEU A 328 1.03 1.16 14.64
C LEU A 328 1.30 2.46 15.40
N SER A 329 0.28 3.04 16.04
CA SER A 329 0.43 4.30 16.77
C SER A 329 0.79 4.11 18.24
N GLY A 330 0.49 2.96 18.84
CA GLY A 330 0.52 2.75 20.29
C GLY A 330 -0.38 3.70 21.08
N LYS A 331 -1.33 4.38 20.44
CA LYS A 331 -2.21 5.40 21.06
C LYS A 331 -3.59 4.83 21.34
N GLU A 332 -4.20 5.26 22.43
CA GLU A 332 -5.62 4.98 22.68
C GLU A 332 -6.53 5.90 21.82
N PRO A 333 -7.72 5.43 21.42
CA PRO A 333 -8.64 6.21 20.62
C PRO A 333 -9.16 7.43 21.42
N LYS A 334 -9.61 8.46 20.71
CA LYS A 334 -10.27 9.59 21.38
C LYS A 334 -11.51 9.09 22.14
N PRO A 335 -11.73 9.52 23.39
CA PRO A 335 -12.97 9.20 24.10
C PRO A 335 -14.16 9.69 23.29
N ALA A 336 -15.21 8.86 23.17
CA ALA A 336 -16.40 9.20 22.42
C ALA A 336 -16.94 10.56 22.89
N ARG A 337 -17.14 11.50 21.95
CA ARG A 337 -17.82 12.77 22.24
C ARG A 337 -19.20 12.43 22.80
N LYS A 338 -19.41 12.64 24.10
CA LYS A 338 -20.75 12.62 24.70
C LYS A 338 -21.61 13.59 23.90
N THR A 339 -22.57 13.06 23.15
CA THR A 339 -23.56 13.90 22.47
C THR A 339 -24.29 14.67 23.56
N PRO A 340 -24.34 16.01 23.53
CA PRO A 340 -25.11 16.74 24.52
C PRO A 340 -26.56 16.26 24.43
N ALA A 341 -27.12 15.87 25.57
CA ALA A 341 -28.51 15.45 25.66
C ALA A 341 -29.39 16.49 24.96
N ARG A 342 -30.19 16.05 23.98
CA ARG A 342 -31.21 16.89 23.36
C ARG A 342 -32.05 17.48 24.50
N LYS A 343 -32.00 18.81 24.67
CA LYS A 343 -32.93 19.51 25.56
C LYS A 343 -34.36 19.13 25.13
N PRO A 344 -35.25 18.74 26.06
CA PRO A 344 -36.62 18.45 25.71
C PRO A 344 -37.23 19.70 25.07
N ALA A 345 -37.91 19.50 23.94
CA ALA A 345 -38.65 20.56 23.28
C ALA A 345 -39.66 21.15 24.27
N LYS A 346 -39.61 22.46 24.48
CA LYS A 346 -40.72 23.15 25.16
C LYS A 346 -41.93 23.02 24.24
N ASN A 347 -42.95 22.28 24.69
CA ASN A 347 -44.29 22.39 24.13
C ASN A 347 -44.70 23.87 24.21
N LYS A 348 -44.96 24.47 23.05
CA LYS A 348 -45.84 25.63 22.96
C LYS A 348 -47.20 25.06 22.63
N ASP A 349 -48.01 24.89 23.66
CA ASP A 349 -49.46 24.97 23.57
C ASP A 349 -49.96 25.64 24.86
N ASP A 350 -50.96 26.50 24.68
CA ASP A 350 -51.84 27.16 25.65
C ASP A 350 -51.34 28.43 26.38
N ALA A 351 -51.51 29.58 25.72
CA ALA A 351 -52.41 30.68 26.13
C ALA A 351 -52.25 31.92 25.21
#